data_AF-A0A4Z1ALT0-F1
#
_entry.id   AF-A0A4Z1ALT0-F1
#
_cell.length_a   1.000
_cell.length_b   1.000
_cell.length_c   1.000
_cell.angle_alpha   90.00
_cell.angle_beta   90.00
_cell.angle_gamma   90.00
#
_symmetry.space_group_name_H-M   'P 1'
#
loop_
_entity.id
_entity.type
_entity.pdbx_description
1 polymer ?
#
loop_
_entity_poly.entity_id
_entity_poly.type
_entity_poly.pdbx_seq_one_letter_code
_entity_poly.pdbx_strand_id
1 'polypeptide(L)'
;MKSDKKIAVVDFGGQYAHLIASRIRRLGAYTEILSNEEPLSVYESYAGIILSGGPSSVYEKGAPLLPDGFFKTSVPILGICYGHQLLMKALGGEVVSSNSKEYGPAILEIQNPDSLLSKSLSPKTKVWMSHGDEVVRMPEGFKIVASSDNCCYAFVSNESKKQFGIQFHPEVTHSEEGEVLLRNFVNLCNAGASWSISQFLEEQISELQKKVPPGKNVFLLVSGGVDSSVAYLLLAKALGKDRVKGLLVDTGFMRKNEVKDLMDNLHQVGFDLTIWDESKIFYNHLESEFEPEKKRRIVGDLFLEAQSKATDSLGLDSEHWLLGQGTIYPDTIESGGTKHSHKIKTHHNRVPQIEKLIQEGKIIEPIADLYKDEVRELGRLLGLPERWIERHPFPGPGLVVRMIASPETKPPVLDFSDLGLSQKKAEVKILPILSVGVQGDQRSYAHCAVLNDFTTNWKELDECAVEITNFKKEINRVVFAPGIQTFSGAFHYTKLTLDKEHSDILREADSIVNRILYEESIHTSIWQMPVVLVPVGLRANSYGVVLRPVESTEAMTANFYEMDRKILERITKELLVLPQISLVLYDLTHKPPGTIEWE
;
A
#
# COMPACT_ATOMS: atom_id res chain seq x y z
N MET A 1 -4.45 -7.77 -29.51
CA MET A 1 -3.00 -8.03 -29.64
C MET A 1 -2.37 -6.97 -28.77
N LYS A 2 -1.84 -7.32 -27.59
CA LYS A 2 -1.03 -6.40 -26.79
C LYS A 2 0.02 -5.80 -27.72
N SER A 3 0.12 -4.47 -27.77
CA SER A 3 1.02 -3.74 -28.68
C SER A 3 2.41 -4.38 -28.75
N ASP A 4 2.98 -4.49 -29.97
CA ASP A 4 4.31 -5.09 -30.20
C ASP A 4 5.45 -4.32 -29.49
N LYS A 5 5.17 -3.15 -28.91
CA LYS A 5 6.19 -2.27 -28.29
C LYS A 5 6.04 -2.23 -26.77
N LYS A 6 6.56 -3.26 -26.12
CA LYS A 6 6.63 -3.39 -24.66
C LYS A 6 8.01 -3.03 -24.13
N ILE A 7 8.11 -2.61 -22.87
CA ILE A 7 9.37 -2.39 -22.16
C ILE A 7 9.55 -3.48 -21.10
N ALA A 8 10.71 -4.15 -21.10
CA ALA A 8 11.07 -5.11 -20.07
C ALA A 8 11.69 -4.39 -18.87
N VAL A 9 11.28 -4.76 -17.66
CA VAL A 9 11.94 -4.37 -16.40
C VAL A 9 12.57 -5.62 -15.81
N VAL A 10 13.89 -5.69 -15.79
CA VAL A 10 14.62 -6.85 -15.24
C VAL A 10 14.78 -6.65 -13.75
N ASP A 11 14.21 -7.58 -12.97
CA ASP A 11 14.26 -7.55 -11.51
C ASP A 11 15.51 -8.27 -10.99
N PHE A 12 16.27 -7.57 -10.14
CA PHE A 12 17.44 -8.09 -9.44
C PHE A 12 17.19 -8.33 -7.93
N GLY A 13 15.93 -8.44 -7.51
CA GLY A 13 15.54 -8.64 -6.12
C GLY A 13 15.43 -7.34 -5.31
N GLY A 14 15.32 -6.20 -5.99
CA GLY A 14 15.15 -4.89 -5.36
C GLY A 14 13.68 -4.50 -5.21
N GLN A 15 13.37 -3.65 -4.23
CA GLN A 15 11.99 -3.19 -3.98
C GLN A 15 11.39 -2.31 -5.10
N TYR A 16 12.23 -1.83 -6.04
CA TYR A 16 11.85 -0.79 -6.99
C TYR A 16 11.39 -1.29 -8.36
N ALA A 17 11.55 -2.58 -8.71
CA ALA A 17 11.16 -3.09 -10.04
C ALA A 17 9.67 -2.83 -10.34
N HIS A 18 8.78 -3.06 -9.37
CA HIS A 18 7.36 -2.76 -9.49
C HIS A 18 7.09 -1.25 -9.62
N LEU A 19 7.84 -0.42 -8.91
CA LEU A 19 7.69 1.03 -8.97
C LEU A 19 8.09 1.57 -10.34
N ILE A 20 9.22 1.11 -10.89
CA ILE A 20 9.67 1.42 -12.25
C ILE A 20 8.59 1.01 -13.27
N ALA A 21 8.14 -0.24 -13.21
CA ALA A 21 7.14 -0.76 -14.13
C ALA A 21 5.82 0.04 -14.08
N SER A 22 5.35 0.40 -12.89
CA SER A 22 4.18 1.26 -12.68
C SER A 22 4.40 2.68 -13.26
N ARG A 23 5.54 3.32 -13.02
CA ARG A 23 5.85 4.66 -13.55
C ARG A 23 5.88 4.69 -15.08
N ILE A 24 6.45 3.67 -15.71
CA ILE A 24 6.48 3.56 -17.17
C ILE A 24 5.08 3.37 -17.76
N ARG A 25 4.21 2.59 -17.11
CA ARG A 25 2.81 2.43 -17.54
C ARG A 25 2.01 3.72 -17.48
N ARG A 26 2.23 4.56 -16.46
CA ARG A 26 1.64 5.91 -16.38
C ARG A 26 2.05 6.82 -17.54
N LEU A 27 3.21 6.55 -18.15
CA LEU A 27 3.71 7.25 -19.33
C LEU A 27 3.19 6.64 -20.65
N GLY A 28 2.24 5.70 -20.59
CA GLY A 28 1.56 5.12 -21.75
C GLY A 28 2.28 3.93 -22.39
N ALA A 29 3.30 3.37 -21.74
CA ALA A 29 4.05 2.22 -22.23
C ALA A 29 3.80 0.96 -21.40
N TYR A 30 3.40 -0.14 -22.05
CA TYR A 30 3.19 -1.41 -21.36
C TYR A 30 4.52 -2.01 -20.89
N THR A 31 4.51 -2.54 -19.67
CA THR A 31 5.68 -3.15 -19.04
C THR A 31 5.42 -4.57 -18.58
N GLU A 32 6.46 -5.39 -18.64
CA GLU A 32 6.51 -6.72 -18.03
C GLU A 32 7.78 -6.80 -17.17
N ILE A 33 7.65 -7.41 -15.98
CA ILE A 33 8.79 -7.66 -15.10
C ILE A 33 9.35 -9.03 -15.46
N LEU A 34 10.65 -9.09 -15.75
CA LEU A 34 11.35 -10.31 -16.15
C LEU A 34 12.38 -10.73 -15.11
N SER A 35 12.60 -12.03 -15.02
CA SER A 35 13.77 -12.58 -14.32
C SER A 35 15.05 -12.21 -15.07
N ASN A 36 16.14 -11.97 -14.35
CA ASN A 36 17.46 -11.80 -14.93
C ASN A 36 18.00 -13.05 -15.66
N GLU A 37 17.36 -14.22 -15.50
CA GLU A 37 17.77 -15.49 -16.09
C GLU A 37 17.11 -15.81 -17.44
N GLU A 38 16.24 -14.92 -17.96
CA GLU A 38 15.60 -15.13 -19.26
C GLU A 38 16.63 -15.22 -20.41
N PRO A 39 16.35 -15.97 -21.48
CA PRO A 39 17.25 -16.07 -22.62
C PRO A 39 17.30 -14.75 -23.41
N LEU A 40 18.43 -14.48 -24.08
CA LEU A 40 18.63 -13.24 -24.84
C LEU A 40 17.51 -12.95 -25.85
N SER A 41 16.99 -13.98 -26.51
CA SER A 41 15.90 -13.87 -27.49
C SER A 41 14.61 -13.28 -26.90
N VAL A 42 14.36 -13.47 -25.60
CA VAL A 42 13.21 -12.87 -24.92
C VAL A 42 13.42 -11.37 -24.80
N TYR A 43 14.57 -10.93 -24.30
CA TYR A 43 14.89 -9.50 -24.16
C TYR A 43 14.90 -8.76 -25.50
N GLU A 44 15.39 -9.40 -26.56
CA GLU A 44 15.43 -8.83 -27.91
C GLU A 44 14.04 -8.63 -28.54
N SER A 45 12.99 -9.24 -27.98
CA SER A 45 11.61 -9.01 -28.41
C SER A 45 10.99 -7.70 -27.89
N TYR A 46 11.64 -7.03 -26.93
CA TYR A 46 11.15 -5.79 -26.33
C TYR A 46 11.66 -4.54 -27.06
N ALA A 47 10.91 -3.45 -26.95
CA ALA A 47 11.27 -2.16 -27.52
C ALA A 47 12.32 -1.40 -26.67
N GLY A 48 12.48 -1.79 -25.40
CA GLY A 48 13.43 -1.23 -24.45
C GLY A 48 13.57 -2.11 -23.22
N ILE A 49 14.72 -2.03 -22.55
CA ILE A 49 15.03 -2.81 -21.36
C ILE A 49 15.50 -1.88 -20.23
N ILE A 50 14.92 -2.03 -19.05
CA ILE A 50 15.35 -1.34 -17.83
C ILE A 50 15.93 -2.39 -16.87
N LEU A 51 17.18 -2.22 -16.48
CA LEU A 51 17.84 -3.02 -15.44
C LEU A 51 17.60 -2.33 -14.09
N SER A 52 16.83 -2.96 -13.20
CA SER A 52 16.44 -2.36 -11.92
C SER A 52 17.61 -2.21 -10.94
N GLY A 53 17.35 -1.54 -9.82
CA GLY A 53 18.21 -1.62 -8.64
C GLY A 53 18.11 -2.99 -7.95
N GLY A 54 19.04 -3.24 -7.02
CA GLY A 54 19.11 -4.44 -6.19
C GLY A 54 19.95 -4.17 -4.93
N PRO A 55 19.75 -4.92 -3.83
CA PRO A 55 20.47 -4.69 -2.58
C PRO A 55 21.91 -5.24 -2.59
N SER A 56 22.23 -6.12 -3.54
CA SER A 56 23.50 -6.84 -3.63
C SER A 56 24.63 -5.99 -4.23
N SER A 57 25.87 -6.34 -3.89
CA SER A 57 27.04 -5.84 -4.62
C SER A 57 27.25 -6.63 -5.91
N VAL A 58 27.74 -5.97 -6.97
CA VAL A 58 28.06 -6.63 -8.25
C VAL A 58 29.21 -7.63 -8.14
N TYR A 59 29.97 -7.63 -7.04
CA TYR A 59 31.05 -8.58 -6.76
C TYR A 59 30.67 -9.70 -5.80
N GLU A 60 29.47 -9.66 -5.24
CA GLU A 60 29.02 -10.69 -4.31
C GLU A 60 28.98 -12.06 -5.00
N LYS A 61 29.38 -13.11 -4.28
CA LYS A 61 29.40 -14.47 -4.83
C LYS A 61 27.96 -14.95 -5.03
N GLY A 62 27.56 -15.16 -6.28
CA GLY A 62 26.17 -15.47 -6.63
C GLY A 62 25.34 -14.24 -7.04
N ALA A 63 25.98 -13.09 -7.28
CA ALA A 63 25.34 -11.94 -7.88
C ALA A 63 24.57 -12.33 -9.16
N PRO A 64 23.37 -11.76 -9.38
CA PRO A 64 22.55 -12.04 -10.56
C PRO A 64 23.34 -11.95 -11.86
N LEU A 65 23.28 -13.01 -12.67
CA LEU A 65 23.92 -13.06 -13.98
C LEU A 65 22.89 -12.70 -15.06
N LEU A 66 23.36 -12.00 -16.08
CA LEU A 66 22.65 -11.79 -17.35
C LEU A 66 23.21 -12.76 -18.40
N PRO A 67 22.42 -13.13 -19.43
CA PRO A 67 22.90 -14.06 -20.46
C PRO A 67 24.08 -13.50 -21.26
N ASP A 68 24.94 -14.39 -21.75
CA ASP A 68 26.11 -14.01 -22.55
C ASP A 68 25.71 -13.17 -23.76
N GLY A 69 26.43 -12.06 -23.98
CA GLY A 69 26.18 -11.17 -25.11
C GLY A 69 24.99 -10.23 -24.93
N PHE A 70 24.34 -10.19 -23.75
CA PHE A 70 23.20 -9.31 -23.47
C PHE A 70 23.41 -7.86 -23.92
N PHE A 71 24.57 -7.26 -23.60
CA PHE A 71 24.87 -5.87 -23.95
C PHE A 71 25.29 -5.64 -25.42
N LYS A 72 25.23 -6.68 -26.28
CA LYS A 72 25.45 -6.57 -27.72
C LYS A 72 24.16 -6.32 -28.50
N THR A 73 23.00 -6.36 -27.83
CA THR A 73 21.70 -6.06 -28.44
C THR A 73 21.62 -4.64 -28.97
N SER A 74 20.71 -4.42 -29.93
CA SER A 74 20.36 -3.10 -30.45
C SER A 74 19.21 -2.42 -29.69
N VAL A 75 18.59 -3.14 -28.77
CA VAL A 75 17.50 -2.64 -27.92
C VAL A 75 18.06 -1.60 -26.94
N PRO A 76 17.39 -0.44 -26.76
CA PRO A 76 17.79 0.56 -25.76
C PRO A 76 17.83 -0.02 -24.34
N ILE A 77 18.88 0.29 -23.58
CA ILE A 77 19.06 -0.18 -22.20
C ILE A 77 19.22 1.00 -21.25
N LEU A 78 18.45 1.02 -20.16
CA LEU A 78 18.64 1.91 -19.01
C LEU A 78 18.97 1.09 -17.76
N GLY A 79 20.17 1.26 -17.22
CA GLY A 79 20.55 0.70 -15.92
C GLY A 79 20.32 1.68 -14.78
N ILE A 80 19.66 1.24 -13.71
CA ILE A 80 19.35 2.05 -12.54
C ILE A 80 20.05 1.46 -11.31
N CYS A 81 20.86 2.27 -10.62
CA CYS A 81 21.65 1.89 -9.46
C CYS A 81 22.47 0.61 -9.69
N TYR A 82 22.02 -0.54 -9.18
CA TYR A 82 22.66 -1.84 -9.42
C TYR A 82 22.74 -2.18 -10.92
N GLY A 83 21.67 -1.93 -11.68
CA GLY A 83 21.66 -2.12 -13.12
C GLY A 83 22.68 -1.24 -13.85
N HIS A 84 22.93 -0.03 -13.35
CA HIS A 84 23.99 0.85 -13.85
C HIS A 84 25.38 0.27 -13.59
N GLN A 85 25.63 -0.21 -12.36
CA GLN A 85 26.90 -0.82 -11.97
C GLN A 85 27.18 -2.09 -12.79
N LEU A 86 26.16 -2.93 -12.98
CA LEU A 86 26.24 -4.15 -13.79
C LEU A 86 26.57 -3.82 -15.25
N LEU A 87 25.88 -2.84 -15.84
CA LEU A 87 26.15 -2.35 -17.20
C LEU A 87 27.60 -1.86 -17.34
N MET A 88 28.07 -1.02 -16.41
CA MET A 88 29.43 -0.49 -16.46
C MET A 88 30.48 -1.60 -16.35
N LYS A 89 30.31 -2.51 -15.39
CA LYS A 89 31.22 -3.64 -15.15
C LYS A 89 31.28 -4.57 -16.37
N ALA A 90 30.12 -4.95 -16.91
CA ALA A 90 30.03 -5.89 -18.02
C ALA A 90 30.69 -5.39 -19.30
N LEU A 91 30.79 -4.07 -19.46
CA LEU A 91 31.41 -3.41 -20.61
C LEU A 91 32.88 -3.03 -20.38
N GLY A 92 33.49 -3.45 -19.28
CA GLY A 92 34.92 -3.24 -18.97
C GLY A 92 35.23 -2.03 -18.09
N GLY A 93 34.20 -1.39 -17.53
CA GLY A 93 34.35 -0.40 -16.46
C GLY A 93 34.80 -1.00 -15.14
N GLU A 94 35.05 -0.14 -14.16
CA GLU A 94 35.47 -0.53 -12.81
C GLU A 94 34.47 0.02 -11.79
N VAL A 95 33.98 -0.89 -10.94
CA VAL A 95 33.08 -0.60 -9.81
C VAL A 95 33.83 -0.92 -8.53
N VAL A 96 33.69 -0.10 -7.50
CA VAL A 96 34.28 -0.32 -6.17
C VAL A 96 33.21 -0.17 -5.10
N SER A 97 33.40 -0.85 -3.97
CA SER A 97 32.60 -0.56 -2.77
C SER A 97 33.03 0.80 -2.24
N SER A 98 32.10 1.74 -2.12
CA SER A 98 32.40 3.05 -1.55
C SER A 98 32.47 2.95 -0.02
N ASN A 99 33.38 3.71 0.60
CA ASN A 99 33.51 3.79 2.06
C ASN A 99 32.39 4.63 2.70
N SER A 100 31.73 5.49 1.92
CA SER A 100 30.57 6.30 2.32
C SER A 100 29.36 5.84 1.52
N LYS A 101 28.44 5.12 2.17
CA LYS A 101 27.18 4.76 1.53
C LYS A 101 26.31 6.01 1.42
N GLU A 102 25.92 6.40 0.22
CA GLU A 102 25.05 7.55 -0.02
C GLU A 102 23.60 7.08 -0.14
N TYR A 103 22.82 7.37 0.90
CA TYR A 103 21.38 7.15 0.94
C TYR A 103 20.68 8.47 1.23
N GLY A 104 19.88 8.93 0.29
CA GLY A 104 19.07 10.12 0.48
C GLY A 104 19.10 11.11 -0.68
N PRO A 105 18.59 12.33 -0.46
CA PRO A 105 18.49 13.34 -1.50
C PRO A 105 19.86 13.92 -1.84
N ALA A 106 20.16 14.04 -3.13
CA ALA A 106 21.34 14.72 -3.65
C ALA A 106 20.96 15.69 -4.77
N ILE A 107 21.83 16.67 -5.05
CA ILE A 107 21.69 17.55 -6.21
C ILE A 107 22.51 16.97 -7.36
N LEU A 108 21.84 16.72 -8.47
CA LEU A 108 22.44 16.27 -9.71
C LEU A 108 22.71 17.49 -10.62
N GLU A 109 23.96 17.67 -11.04
CA GLU A 109 24.37 18.71 -11.98
C GLU A 109 24.49 18.15 -13.40
N ILE A 110 23.69 18.65 -14.33
CA ILE A 110 23.66 18.17 -15.72
C ILE A 110 24.78 18.84 -16.52
N GLN A 111 25.79 18.08 -16.94
CA GLN A 111 26.86 18.58 -17.82
C GLN A 111 26.53 18.45 -19.31
N ASN A 112 25.69 17.49 -19.68
CA ASN A 112 25.29 17.27 -21.07
C ASN A 112 23.76 17.30 -21.22
N PRO A 113 23.15 18.49 -21.42
CA PRO A 113 21.70 18.63 -21.56
C PRO A 113 21.15 18.08 -22.88
N ASP A 114 22.01 17.80 -23.86
CA ASP A 114 21.61 17.31 -25.19
C ASP A 114 21.57 15.77 -25.28
N SER A 115 21.99 15.06 -24.21
CA SER A 115 21.91 13.59 -24.14
C SER A 115 20.46 13.11 -24.28
N LEU A 116 20.23 11.97 -24.93
CA LEU A 116 18.89 11.52 -25.30
C LEU A 116 17.92 11.43 -24.12
N LEU A 117 18.40 11.10 -22.91
CA LEU A 117 17.56 11.01 -21.71
C LEU A 117 17.62 12.24 -20.78
N SER A 118 18.58 13.16 -20.96
CA SER A 118 18.66 14.40 -20.16
C SER A 118 17.96 15.60 -20.78
N LYS A 119 17.45 15.47 -22.01
CA LYS A 119 16.66 16.52 -22.66
C LYS A 119 15.51 16.96 -21.76
N SER A 120 15.38 18.28 -21.61
CA SER A 120 14.36 18.92 -20.78
C SER A 120 14.50 18.71 -19.27
N LEU A 121 15.62 18.16 -18.79
CA LEU A 121 15.99 18.27 -17.37
C LEU A 121 16.54 19.66 -17.06
N SER A 122 16.30 20.12 -15.84
CA SER A 122 16.89 21.35 -15.33
C SER A 122 18.41 21.21 -15.17
N PRO A 123 19.21 22.29 -15.29
CA PRO A 123 20.66 22.22 -15.12
C PRO A 123 21.12 21.64 -13.78
N LYS A 124 20.29 21.82 -12.75
CA LYS A 124 20.40 21.16 -11.45
C LYS A 124 19.04 20.61 -11.06
N THR A 125 19.02 19.38 -10.54
CA THR A 125 17.78 18.71 -10.15
C THR A 125 17.99 17.83 -8.93
N LYS A 126 16.96 17.70 -8.09
CA LYS A 126 17.04 16.86 -6.89
C LYS A 126 16.74 15.41 -7.25
N VAL A 127 17.61 14.50 -6.81
CA VAL A 127 17.48 13.06 -7.06
C VAL A 127 17.65 12.25 -5.78
N TRP A 128 17.15 11.02 -5.79
CA TRP A 128 17.30 10.08 -4.68
C TRP A 128 18.42 9.07 -4.95
N MET A 129 19.51 9.19 -4.18
CA MET A 129 20.64 8.24 -4.19
C MET A 129 20.37 7.09 -3.22
N SER A 130 20.76 5.88 -3.61
CA SER A 130 20.66 4.71 -2.74
C SER A 130 21.69 3.64 -3.14
N HIS A 131 22.97 3.87 -2.86
CA HIS A 131 24.02 2.94 -3.27
C HIS A 131 25.15 2.78 -2.25
N GLY A 132 25.71 1.56 -2.22
CA GLY A 132 26.94 1.22 -1.48
C GLY A 132 28.16 1.05 -2.36
N ASP A 133 27.95 0.67 -3.62
CA ASP A 133 28.99 0.58 -4.64
C ASP A 133 28.93 1.80 -5.56
N GLU A 134 30.05 2.15 -6.18
CA GLU A 134 30.15 3.25 -7.14
C GLU A 134 31.05 2.87 -8.31
N VAL A 135 30.75 3.43 -9.48
CA VAL A 135 31.61 3.31 -10.65
C VAL A 135 32.78 4.29 -10.48
N VAL A 136 34.00 3.85 -10.74
CA VAL A 136 35.20 4.72 -10.70
C VAL A 136 35.87 4.86 -12.07
N ARG A 137 35.60 3.92 -12.97
CA ARG A 137 36.06 3.98 -14.36
C ARG A 137 34.93 3.57 -15.31
N MET A 138 34.61 4.45 -16.26
CA MET A 138 33.65 4.13 -17.32
C MET A 138 34.27 3.25 -18.40
N PRO A 139 33.47 2.39 -19.05
CA PRO A 139 33.88 1.69 -20.27
C PRO A 139 34.04 2.65 -21.46
N GLU A 140 34.75 2.20 -22.51
CA GLU A 140 35.00 3.01 -23.70
C GLU A 140 33.70 3.40 -24.42
N GLY A 141 33.64 4.64 -24.92
CA GLY A 141 32.49 5.16 -25.67
C GLY A 141 31.38 5.77 -24.81
N PHE A 142 31.43 5.61 -23.49
CA PHE A 142 30.53 6.32 -22.57
C PHE A 142 30.99 7.75 -22.29
N LYS A 143 30.03 8.65 -22.08
CA LYS A 143 30.24 10.03 -21.67
C LYS A 143 29.47 10.32 -20.39
N ILE A 144 30.02 11.24 -19.58
CA ILE A 144 29.32 11.77 -18.40
C ILE A 144 28.20 12.69 -18.89
N VAL A 145 27.00 12.47 -18.35
CA VAL A 145 25.82 13.31 -18.58
C VAL A 145 25.54 14.19 -17.38
N ALA A 146 25.67 13.63 -16.18
CA ALA A 146 25.47 14.36 -14.93
C ALA A 146 26.31 13.76 -13.78
N SER A 147 26.66 14.59 -12.79
CA SER A 147 27.34 14.18 -11.54
C SER A 147 26.66 14.78 -10.30
N SER A 148 26.98 14.23 -9.12
CA SER A 148 26.70 14.85 -7.82
C SER A 148 28.01 15.11 -7.06
N ASP A 149 27.93 15.78 -5.91
CA ASP A 149 29.09 16.07 -5.05
C ASP A 149 29.89 14.82 -4.69
N ASN A 150 29.21 13.69 -4.46
CA ASN A 150 29.81 12.43 -4.02
C ASN A 150 29.86 11.35 -5.12
N CYS A 151 29.27 11.59 -6.30
CA CYS A 151 29.23 10.61 -7.39
C CYS A 151 29.53 11.26 -8.75
N CYS A 152 30.75 11.05 -9.25
CA CYS A 152 31.20 11.60 -10.53
C CYS A 152 30.42 11.05 -11.74
N TYR A 153 30.02 9.78 -11.68
CA TYR A 153 29.35 9.08 -12.79
C TYR A 153 27.87 8.83 -12.49
N ALA A 154 27.20 9.81 -11.87
CA ALA A 154 25.81 9.68 -11.45
C ALA A 154 24.84 9.45 -12.63
N PHE A 155 25.14 9.97 -13.82
CA PHE A 155 24.45 9.65 -15.06
C PHE A 155 25.47 9.61 -16.21
N VAL A 156 25.52 8.49 -16.92
CA VAL A 156 26.40 8.24 -18.06
C VAL A 156 25.60 7.73 -19.27
N SER A 157 26.08 8.00 -20.48
CA SER A 157 25.44 7.53 -21.71
C SER A 157 26.43 7.11 -22.79
N ASN A 158 26.01 6.11 -23.57
CA ASN A 158 26.55 5.78 -24.88
C ASN A 158 25.42 5.88 -25.92
N GLU A 159 25.29 7.07 -26.49
CA GLU A 159 24.20 7.40 -27.42
C GLU A 159 24.19 6.52 -28.67
N SER A 160 25.38 6.14 -29.17
CA SER A 160 25.50 5.31 -30.38
C SER A 160 24.95 3.89 -30.19
N LYS A 161 25.04 3.37 -28.96
CA LYS A 161 24.53 2.06 -28.56
C LYS A 161 23.19 2.14 -27.83
N LYS A 162 22.67 3.34 -27.57
CA LYS A 162 21.46 3.61 -26.77
C LYS A 162 21.51 2.92 -25.40
N GLN A 163 22.68 2.99 -24.76
CA GLN A 163 22.91 2.43 -23.43
C GLN A 163 23.13 3.57 -22.43
N PHE A 164 22.36 3.55 -21.34
CA PHE A 164 22.32 4.60 -20.34
C PHE A 164 22.46 3.98 -18.96
N GLY A 165 23.15 4.67 -18.06
CA GLY A 165 23.29 4.23 -16.69
C GLY A 165 23.15 5.41 -15.73
N ILE A 166 22.32 5.24 -14.70
CA ILE A 166 22.11 6.22 -13.65
C ILE A 166 22.29 5.59 -12.27
N GLN A 167 22.91 6.33 -11.35
CA GLN A 167 23.21 5.87 -10.00
C GLN A 167 22.08 6.20 -8.99
N PHE A 168 21.13 7.06 -9.39
CA PHE A 168 19.95 7.45 -8.61
C PHE A 168 18.67 6.74 -9.09
N HIS A 169 17.61 6.84 -8.30
CA HIS A 169 16.30 6.24 -8.59
C HIS A 169 15.32 7.27 -9.17
N PRO A 170 15.08 7.33 -10.49
CA PRO A 170 14.12 8.26 -11.10
C PRO A 170 12.65 7.89 -10.83
N GLU A 171 12.37 6.68 -10.37
CA GLU A 171 11.03 6.14 -10.15
C GLU A 171 10.38 6.63 -8.84
N VAL A 172 11.20 7.11 -7.89
CA VAL A 172 10.71 7.59 -6.59
C VAL A 172 10.32 9.07 -6.65
N THR A 173 9.32 9.45 -5.85
CA THR A 173 8.80 10.82 -5.80
C THR A 173 9.80 11.86 -5.31
N HIS A 174 10.85 11.43 -4.60
CA HIS A 174 11.93 12.30 -4.15
C HIS A 174 12.84 12.80 -5.27
N SER A 175 12.81 12.13 -6.44
CA SER A 175 13.50 12.57 -7.66
C SER A 175 12.57 13.46 -8.48
N GLU A 176 12.73 14.78 -8.35
CA GLU A 176 11.74 15.78 -8.81
C GLU A 176 11.49 15.71 -10.33
N GLU A 177 12.52 15.47 -11.13
CA GLU A 177 12.41 15.34 -12.59
C GLU A 177 12.63 13.88 -13.08
N GLY A 178 12.52 12.90 -12.18
CA GLY A 178 12.68 11.49 -12.53
C GLY A 178 11.69 11.00 -13.60
N GLU A 179 10.45 11.50 -13.56
CA GLU A 179 9.42 11.19 -14.57
C GLU A 179 9.80 11.73 -15.96
N VAL A 180 10.47 12.87 -16.05
CA VAL A 180 10.94 13.45 -17.33
C VAL A 180 11.98 12.51 -17.97
N LEU A 181 12.93 12.01 -17.18
CA LEU A 181 13.94 11.05 -17.63
C LEU A 181 13.29 9.74 -18.12
N LEU A 182 12.36 9.18 -17.35
CA LEU A 182 11.64 7.96 -17.74
C LEU A 182 10.80 8.17 -19.01
N ARG A 183 10.17 9.33 -19.17
CA ARG A 183 9.43 9.71 -20.38
C ARG A 183 10.33 9.79 -21.61
N ASN A 184 11.53 10.36 -21.46
CA ASN A 184 12.52 10.37 -22.53
C ASN A 184 12.91 8.94 -22.95
N PHE A 185 13.05 8.01 -22.00
CA PHE A 185 13.34 6.61 -22.30
C PHE A 185 12.18 5.91 -23.02
N VAL A 186 10.94 6.14 -22.58
CA VAL A 186 9.74 5.63 -23.25
C VAL A 186 9.63 6.14 -24.68
N ASN A 187 9.93 7.42 -24.91
CA ASN A 187 9.94 8.04 -26.23
C ASN A 187 11.05 7.46 -27.11
N LEU A 188 12.24 7.22 -26.55
CA LEU A 188 13.36 6.57 -27.24
C LEU A 188 12.99 5.16 -27.74
N CYS A 189 12.21 4.43 -26.93
CA CYS A 189 11.69 3.10 -27.27
C CYS A 189 10.48 3.14 -28.20
N ASN A 190 9.93 4.33 -28.48
CA ASN A 190 8.71 4.53 -29.26
C ASN A 190 7.51 3.72 -28.72
N ALA A 191 7.40 3.64 -27.39
CA ALA A 191 6.46 2.79 -26.67
C ALA A 191 5.31 3.55 -25.99
N GLY A 192 5.31 4.88 -25.96
CA GLY A 192 4.37 5.69 -25.14
C GLY A 192 2.88 5.64 -25.52
N ALA A 193 2.50 4.86 -26.53
CA ALA A 193 1.11 4.60 -26.91
C ALA A 193 0.77 3.11 -26.88
N SER A 194 1.60 2.28 -26.23
CA SER A 194 1.38 0.83 -26.16
C SER A 194 0.46 0.42 -25.01
N TRP A 195 0.08 1.34 -24.13
CA TRP A 195 -0.76 1.07 -22.97
C TRP A 195 -1.75 2.20 -22.67
N SER A 196 -3.00 1.81 -22.46
CA SER A 196 -4.02 2.64 -21.80
C SER A 196 -5.06 1.73 -21.14
N ILE A 197 -5.69 2.22 -20.07
CA ILE A 197 -6.71 1.43 -19.36
C ILE A 197 -7.99 1.26 -20.20
N SER A 198 -8.30 2.23 -21.07
CA SER A 198 -9.40 2.10 -22.02
C SER A 198 -9.18 0.95 -23.01
N GLN A 199 -7.97 0.84 -23.59
CA GLN A 199 -7.64 -0.28 -24.47
C GLN A 199 -7.63 -1.61 -23.70
N PHE A 200 -7.05 -1.63 -22.50
CA PHE A 200 -7.07 -2.80 -21.63
C PHE A 200 -8.49 -3.29 -21.38
N LEU A 201 -9.43 -2.39 -21.06
CA LEU A 201 -10.84 -2.73 -20.82
C LEU A 201 -11.46 -3.45 -22.01
N GLU A 202 -11.30 -2.93 -23.22
CA GLU A 202 -11.85 -3.53 -24.45
C GLU A 202 -11.23 -4.92 -24.73
N GLU A 203 -9.91 -5.03 -24.61
CA GLU A 203 -9.18 -6.28 -24.82
C GLU A 203 -9.57 -7.34 -23.78
N GLN A 204 -9.62 -6.96 -22.50
CA GLN A 204 -9.99 -7.87 -21.41
C GLN A 204 -11.43 -8.36 -21.54
N ILE A 205 -12.38 -7.51 -21.97
CA ILE A 205 -13.75 -7.98 -22.24
C ILE A 205 -13.73 -9.10 -23.28
N SER A 206 -12.99 -8.92 -24.38
CA SER A 206 -12.86 -9.94 -25.43
C SER A 206 -12.20 -11.22 -24.92
N GLU A 207 -11.15 -11.10 -24.09
CA GLU A 207 -10.45 -12.23 -23.51
C GLU A 207 -11.32 -13.01 -22.53
N LEU A 208 -12.05 -12.32 -21.64
CA LEU A 208 -12.95 -12.93 -20.67
C LEU A 208 -14.09 -13.69 -21.36
N GLN A 209 -14.68 -13.13 -22.43
CA GLN A 209 -15.71 -13.79 -23.22
C GLN A 209 -15.21 -15.08 -23.91
N LYS A 210 -13.93 -15.14 -24.27
CA LYS A 210 -13.30 -16.36 -24.83
C LYS A 210 -12.93 -17.36 -23.75
N LYS A 211 -12.43 -16.87 -22.60
CA LYS A 211 -11.92 -17.70 -21.49
C LYS A 211 -13.06 -18.39 -20.74
N VAL A 212 -14.20 -17.73 -20.56
CA VAL A 212 -15.35 -18.27 -19.82
C VAL A 212 -16.31 -19.00 -20.77
N PRO A 213 -16.45 -20.34 -20.67
CA PRO A 213 -17.30 -21.11 -21.58
C PRO A 213 -18.76 -20.65 -21.55
N PRO A 214 -19.51 -20.64 -22.68
CA PRO A 214 -20.89 -20.14 -22.75
C PRO A 214 -21.90 -20.75 -21.76
N GLY A 215 -21.64 -21.96 -21.23
CA GLY A 215 -22.48 -22.64 -20.23
C GLY A 215 -22.02 -22.49 -18.77
N LYS A 216 -20.94 -21.74 -18.52
CA LYS A 216 -20.41 -21.47 -17.17
C LYS A 216 -20.78 -20.06 -16.72
N ASN A 217 -21.07 -19.91 -15.44
CA ASN A 217 -21.26 -18.62 -14.80
C ASN A 217 -20.05 -18.27 -13.92
N VAL A 218 -19.94 -17.02 -13.50
CA VAL A 218 -18.87 -16.57 -12.61
C VAL A 218 -19.48 -15.95 -11.37
N PHE A 219 -19.04 -16.34 -10.18
CA PHE A 219 -19.38 -15.63 -8.95
C PHE A 219 -18.13 -15.04 -8.32
N LEU A 220 -18.27 -13.89 -7.65
CA LEU A 220 -17.17 -13.21 -7.00
C LEU A 220 -17.59 -12.74 -5.60
N LEU A 221 -16.71 -12.95 -4.62
CA LEU A 221 -16.86 -12.35 -3.29
C LEU A 221 -16.47 -10.87 -3.33
N VAL A 222 -17.46 -9.99 -3.23
CA VAL A 222 -17.27 -8.55 -3.25
C VAL A 222 -17.14 -8.05 -1.82
N SER A 223 -15.91 -7.81 -1.39
CA SER A 223 -15.59 -7.33 -0.02
C SER A 223 -15.93 -5.86 0.23
N GLY A 224 -16.30 -5.10 -0.81
CA GLY A 224 -16.46 -3.65 -0.77
C GLY A 224 -15.17 -2.86 -0.96
N GLY A 225 -14.02 -3.54 -1.09
CA GLY A 225 -12.79 -2.92 -1.59
C GLY A 225 -12.91 -2.51 -3.06
N VAL A 226 -12.05 -1.58 -3.48
CA VAL A 226 -12.01 -1.10 -4.88
C VAL A 226 -11.72 -2.26 -5.83
N ASP A 227 -10.74 -3.11 -5.51
CA ASP A 227 -10.29 -4.18 -6.42
C ASP A 227 -11.39 -5.22 -6.68
N SER A 228 -12.06 -5.69 -5.62
CA SER A 228 -13.15 -6.66 -5.75
C SER A 228 -14.38 -6.07 -6.45
N SER A 229 -14.67 -4.79 -6.22
CA SER A 229 -15.76 -4.07 -6.91
C SER A 229 -15.46 -3.90 -8.41
N VAL A 230 -14.25 -3.51 -8.77
CA VAL A 230 -13.82 -3.32 -10.16
C VAL A 230 -13.75 -4.66 -10.89
N ALA A 231 -13.21 -5.71 -10.25
CA ALA A 231 -13.19 -7.06 -10.82
C ALA A 231 -14.61 -7.59 -11.10
N TYR A 232 -15.54 -7.38 -10.16
CA TYR A 232 -16.95 -7.74 -10.34
C TYR A 232 -17.56 -7.01 -11.53
N LEU A 233 -17.41 -5.69 -11.60
CA LEU A 233 -17.98 -4.89 -12.70
C LEU A 233 -17.37 -5.24 -14.06
N LEU A 234 -16.07 -5.52 -14.13
CA LEU A 234 -15.43 -5.95 -15.37
C LEU A 234 -16.00 -7.29 -15.85
N LEU A 235 -16.14 -8.27 -14.95
CA LEU A 235 -16.76 -9.56 -15.29
C LEU A 235 -18.21 -9.38 -15.74
N ALA A 236 -18.98 -8.60 -15.00
CA ALA A 236 -20.40 -8.40 -15.27
C ALA A 236 -20.62 -7.64 -16.60
N LYS A 237 -19.76 -6.68 -16.93
CA LYS A 237 -19.73 -5.99 -18.23
C LYS A 237 -19.30 -6.92 -19.37
N ALA A 238 -18.35 -7.84 -19.13
CA ALA A 238 -17.86 -8.75 -20.15
C ALA A 238 -18.82 -9.89 -20.48
N LEU A 239 -19.43 -10.51 -19.46
CA LEU A 239 -20.21 -11.75 -19.60
C LEU A 239 -21.72 -11.52 -19.55
N GLY A 240 -22.16 -10.35 -19.09
CA GLY A 240 -23.56 -10.01 -18.85
C GLY A 240 -24.01 -10.32 -17.42
N LYS A 241 -24.95 -9.50 -16.92
CA LYS A 241 -25.46 -9.56 -15.54
C LYS A 241 -26.06 -10.91 -15.13
N ASP A 242 -26.63 -11.66 -16.08
CA ASP A 242 -27.30 -12.94 -15.78
C ASP A 242 -26.30 -14.08 -15.56
N ARG A 243 -25.05 -13.90 -16.00
CA ARG A 243 -23.96 -14.90 -15.88
C ARG A 243 -22.96 -14.58 -14.79
N VAL A 244 -23.12 -13.44 -14.11
CA VAL A 244 -22.19 -12.98 -13.07
C VAL A 244 -22.93 -12.70 -11.78
N LYS A 245 -22.47 -13.31 -10.68
CA LYS A 245 -23.08 -13.16 -9.36
C LYS A 245 -22.09 -12.53 -8.38
N GLY A 246 -22.37 -11.32 -7.92
CA GLY A 246 -21.65 -10.72 -6.81
C GLY A 246 -22.26 -11.17 -5.48
N LEU A 247 -21.41 -11.62 -4.55
CA LEU A 247 -21.79 -12.00 -3.20
C LEU A 247 -20.98 -11.19 -2.18
N LEU A 248 -21.63 -10.48 -1.27
CA LEU A 248 -20.99 -9.83 -0.12
C LEU A 248 -21.45 -10.53 1.16
N VAL A 249 -20.50 -10.97 1.97
CA VAL A 249 -20.76 -11.44 3.33
C VAL A 249 -20.67 -10.25 4.27
N ASP A 250 -21.81 -9.84 4.83
CA ASP A 250 -21.84 -8.77 5.83
C ASP A 250 -21.56 -9.37 7.21
N THR A 251 -20.38 -9.05 7.73
CA THR A 251 -19.92 -9.53 9.04
C THR A 251 -20.51 -8.73 10.20
N GLY A 252 -21.23 -7.64 9.93
CA GLY A 252 -21.65 -6.70 10.97
C GLY A 252 -20.51 -5.82 11.48
N PHE A 253 -19.32 -5.84 10.89
CA PHE A 253 -18.20 -4.95 11.27
C PHE A 253 -17.77 -4.02 10.11
N MET A 254 -18.70 -3.71 9.21
CA MET A 254 -18.53 -2.72 8.13
C MET A 254 -18.78 -1.28 8.63
N ARG A 255 -18.30 -0.28 7.88
CA ARG A 255 -18.55 1.15 8.19
C ARG A 255 -20.03 1.51 8.03
N LYS A 256 -20.40 2.68 8.54
CA LYS A 256 -21.77 3.19 8.44
C LYS A 256 -22.21 3.25 6.98
N ASN A 257 -23.36 2.66 6.67
CA ASN A 257 -23.97 2.60 5.34
C ASN A 257 -23.10 1.97 4.24
N GLU A 258 -21.95 1.38 4.55
CA GLU A 258 -21.00 0.95 3.52
C GLU A 258 -21.57 -0.11 2.56
N VAL A 259 -22.28 -1.10 3.10
CA VAL A 259 -22.95 -2.14 2.31
C VAL A 259 -24.02 -1.52 1.42
N LYS A 260 -24.81 -0.59 1.98
CA LYS A 260 -25.86 0.11 1.23
C LYS A 260 -25.26 0.98 0.11
N ASP A 261 -24.24 1.77 0.41
CA ASP A 261 -23.58 2.64 -0.55
C ASP A 261 -22.95 1.81 -1.69
N LEU A 262 -22.36 0.66 -1.38
CA LEU A 262 -21.87 -0.27 -2.41
C LEU A 262 -23.01 -0.77 -3.30
N MET A 263 -24.12 -1.21 -2.72
CA MET A 263 -25.28 -1.67 -3.47
C MET A 263 -25.84 -0.56 -4.37
N ASP A 264 -26.01 0.65 -3.83
CA ASP A 264 -26.52 1.80 -4.57
C ASP A 264 -25.58 2.16 -5.73
N ASN A 265 -24.25 2.15 -5.50
CA ASN A 265 -23.26 2.42 -6.54
C ASN A 265 -23.25 1.36 -7.65
N LEU A 266 -23.35 0.08 -7.30
CA LEU A 266 -23.42 -1.00 -8.29
C LEU A 266 -24.75 -0.96 -9.07
N HIS A 267 -25.85 -0.67 -8.39
CA HIS A 267 -27.16 -0.59 -9.03
C HIS A 267 -27.23 0.55 -10.05
N GLN A 268 -26.59 1.70 -9.76
CA GLN A 268 -26.47 2.83 -10.70
C GLN A 268 -25.75 2.45 -12.00
N VAL A 269 -24.80 1.52 -11.95
CA VAL A 269 -24.10 1.00 -13.14
C VAL A 269 -24.76 -0.27 -13.72
N GLY A 270 -25.96 -0.62 -13.24
CA GLY A 270 -26.81 -1.68 -13.79
C GLY A 270 -26.52 -3.09 -13.26
N PHE A 271 -25.84 -3.22 -12.12
CA PHE A 271 -25.49 -4.50 -11.52
C PHE A 271 -25.94 -4.60 -10.07
N ASP A 272 -26.45 -5.76 -9.68
CA ASP A 272 -26.94 -5.99 -8.32
C ASP A 272 -25.95 -6.83 -7.51
N LEU A 273 -26.02 -6.73 -6.19
CA LEU A 273 -25.17 -7.49 -5.27
C LEU A 273 -26.05 -8.32 -4.35
N THR A 274 -25.69 -9.59 -4.14
CA THR A 274 -26.34 -10.44 -3.14
C THR A 274 -25.67 -10.27 -1.80
N ILE A 275 -26.44 -9.88 -0.80
CA ILE A 275 -25.95 -9.72 0.57
C ILE A 275 -26.27 -10.97 1.37
N TRP A 276 -25.25 -11.53 2.01
CA TRP A 276 -25.34 -12.61 2.97
C TRP A 276 -25.02 -12.06 4.36
N ASP A 277 -26.05 -11.71 5.11
CA ASP A 277 -25.93 -11.11 6.44
C ASP A 277 -25.65 -12.18 7.49
N GLU A 278 -24.45 -12.13 8.06
CA GLU A 278 -23.99 -13.00 9.16
C GLU A 278 -23.66 -12.18 10.42
N SER A 279 -24.07 -10.91 10.46
CA SER A 279 -23.74 -9.97 11.53
C SER A 279 -24.03 -10.52 12.93
N LYS A 280 -25.19 -11.16 13.12
CA LYS A 280 -25.58 -11.79 14.39
C LYS A 280 -24.64 -12.90 14.82
N ILE A 281 -24.20 -13.75 13.88
CA ILE A 281 -23.27 -14.85 14.19
C ILE A 281 -21.92 -14.27 14.61
N PHE A 282 -21.42 -13.29 13.87
CA PHE A 282 -20.16 -12.63 14.18
C PHE A 282 -20.20 -11.91 15.54
N TYR A 283 -21.25 -11.13 15.84
CA TYR A 283 -21.40 -10.49 17.15
C TYR A 283 -21.41 -11.51 18.28
N ASN A 284 -22.20 -12.58 18.18
CA ASN A 284 -22.31 -13.59 19.24
C ASN A 284 -20.98 -14.30 19.55
N HIS A 285 -20.14 -14.53 18.54
CA HIS A 285 -18.84 -15.20 18.73
C HIS A 285 -17.73 -14.25 19.19
N LEU A 286 -17.85 -12.95 18.92
CA LEU A 286 -16.81 -11.97 19.20
C LEU A 286 -17.09 -11.11 20.44
N GLU A 287 -18.34 -11.06 20.93
CA GLU A 287 -18.78 -10.17 22.02
C GLU A 287 -17.82 -10.17 23.22
N SER A 288 -17.35 -11.34 23.64
CA SER A 288 -16.46 -11.53 24.80
C SER A 288 -15.00 -11.84 24.44
N GLU A 289 -14.58 -11.53 23.21
CA GLU A 289 -13.24 -11.80 22.74
C GLU A 289 -12.38 -10.53 22.76
N PHE A 290 -11.35 -10.54 23.63
CA PHE A 290 -10.50 -9.37 23.88
C PHE A 290 -9.09 -9.52 23.29
N GLU A 291 -8.66 -10.76 22.99
CA GLU A 291 -7.30 -11.03 22.49
C GLU A 291 -7.21 -10.81 20.97
N PRO A 292 -6.38 -9.88 20.47
CA PRO A 292 -6.34 -9.50 19.05
C PRO A 292 -6.10 -10.63 18.05
N GLU A 293 -5.13 -11.51 18.31
CA GLU A 293 -4.84 -12.63 17.42
C GLU A 293 -5.98 -13.66 17.41
N LYS A 294 -6.66 -13.84 18.55
CA LYS A 294 -7.85 -14.70 18.64
C LYS A 294 -9.04 -14.10 17.90
N LYS A 295 -9.28 -12.77 18.03
CA LYS A 295 -10.29 -12.03 17.24
C LYS A 295 -10.08 -12.27 15.74
N ARG A 296 -8.86 -12.11 15.24
CA ARG A 296 -8.50 -12.33 13.82
C ARG A 296 -8.80 -13.75 13.36
N ARG A 297 -8.44 -14.76 14.17
CA ARG A 297 -8.71 -16.17 13.85
C ARG A 297 -10.20 -16.45 13.74
N ILE A 298 -10.97 -16.03 14.73
CA ILE A 298 -12.44 -16.22 14.76
C ILE A 298 -13.09 -15.57 13.55
N VAL A 299 -12.72 -14.33 13.22
CA VAL A 299 -13.23 -13.63 12.03
C VAL A 299 -12.92 -14.42 10.75
N GLY A 300 -11.70 -14.92 10.61
CA GLY A 300 -11.30 -15.71 9.44
C GLY A 300 -12.09 -17.01 9.31
N ASP A 301 -12.22 -17.76 10.41
CA ASP A 301 -12.94 -19.04 10.44
C ASP A 301 -14.44 -18.85 10.14
N LEU A 302 -15.08 -17.88 10.79
CA LEU A 302 -16.49 -17.56 10.55
C LEU A 302 -16.74 -17.05 9.12
N PHE A 303 -15.80 -16.31 8.54
CA PHE A 303 -15.94 -15.84 7.16
C PHE A 303 -15.90 -17.00 6.17
N LEU A 304 -15.01 -17.98 6.37
CA LEU A 304 -14.95 -19.18 5.53
C LEU A 304 -16.22 -20.04 5.69
N GLU A 305 -16.75 -20.16 6.91
CA GLU A 305 -18.00 -20.86 7.17
C GLU A 305 -19.19 -20.16 6.49
N ALA A 306 -19.30 -18.84 6.64
CA ALA A 306 -20.31 -18.02 6.00
C ALA A 306 -20.24 -18.11 4.47
N GLN A 307 -19.02 -18.07 3.90
CA GLN A 307 -18.80 -18.27 2.48
C GLN A 307 -19.34 -19.63 2.03
N SER A 308 -18.96 -20.72 2.71
CA SER A 308 -19.42 -22.07 2.37
C SER A 308 -20.94 -22.19 2.44
N LYS A 309 -21.56 -21.69 3.51
CA LYS A 309 -23.02 -21.69 3.68
C LYS A 309 -23.71 -20.91 2.56
N ALA A 310 -23.18 -19.73 2.22
CA ALA A 310 -23.72 -18.90 1.16
C ALA A 310 -23.60 -19.58 -0.21
N THR A 311 -22.45 -20.17 -0.53
CA THR A 311 -22.24 -20.86 -1.81
C THR A 311 -23.13 -22.09 -1.95
N ASP A 312 -23.29 -22.88 -0.88
CA ASP A 312 -24.13 -24.08 -0.89
C ASP A 312 -25.62 -23.70 -1.02
N SER A 313 -26.08 -22.72 -0.24
CA SER A 313 -27.47 -22.23 -0.26
C SER A 313 -27.86 -21.62 -1.61
N LEU A 314 -26.92 -20.93 -2.26
CA LEU A 314 -27.14 -20.30 -3.56
C LEU A 314 -26.91 -21.24 -4.76
N GLY A 315 -26.52 -22.51 -4.51
CA GLY A 315 -26.23 -23.47 -5.57
C GLY A 315 -25.05 -23.05 -6.46
N LEU A 316 -24.01 -22.45 -5.86
CA LEU A 316 -22.81 -22.00 -6.57
C LEU A 316 -21.79 -23.14 -6.72
N ASP A 317 -22.22 -24.25 -7.30
CA ASP A 317 -21.40 -25.45 -7.46
C ASP A 317 -20.30 -25.28 -8.54
N SER A 318 -19.21 -26.04 -8.40
CA SER A 318 -18.08 -25.97 -9.35
C SER A 318 -18.37 -26.52 -10.76
N GLU A 319 -19.48 -27.23 -10.95
CA GLU A 319 -19.91 -27.75 -12.27
C GLU A 319 -20.56 -26.66 -13.12
N HIS A 320 -21.19 -25.66 -12.52
CA HIS A 320 -21.82 -24.54 -13.26
C HIS A 320 -21.12 -23.20 -13.04
N TRP A 321 -20.43 -23.03 -11.92
CA TRP A 321 -19.84 -21.76 -11.52
C TRP A 321 -18.31 -21.80 -11.46
N LEU A 322 -17.70 -20.68 -11.87
CA LEU A 322 -16.28 -20.37 -11.70
C LEU A 322 -16.13 -19.30 -10.62
N LEU A 323 -15.01 -19.32 -9.90
CA LEU A 323 -14.72 -18.32 -8.89
C LEU A 323 -13.94 -17.15 -9.50
N GLY A 324 -14.48 -15.94 -9.39
CA GLY A 324 -13.79 -14.70 -9.71
C GLY A 324 -12.99 -14.19 -8.50
N GLN A 325 -11.83 -13.56 -8.75
CA GLN A 325 -11.02 -12.93 -7.70
C GLN A 325 -10.51 -11.55 -8.14
N GLY A 326 -10.43 -10.60 -7.21
CA GLY A 326 -9.89 -9.25 -7.44
C GLY A 326 -8.37 -9.14 -7.30
N THR A 327 -7.63 -10.21 -7.60
CA THR A 327 -6.16 -10.26 -7.53
C THR A 327 -5.54 -9.25 -8.49
N ILE A 328 -4.52 -8.50 -8.05
CA ILE A 328 -3.81 -7.50 -8.85
C ILE A 328 -2.35 -7.90 -9.14
N TYR A 329 -1.66 -7.19 -10.04
CA TYR A 329 -0.34 -7.57 -10.54
C TYR A 329 0.72 -7.78 -9.45
N PRO A 330 0.84 -6.90 -8.42
CA PRO A 330 1.73 -7.15 -7.28
C PRO A 330 1.51 -8.52 -6.62
N ASP A 331 0.26 -8.96 -6.44
CA ASP A 331 -0.08 -10.22 -5.77
C ASP A 331 0.38 -11.44 -6.59
N THR A 332 0.36 -11.34 -7.93
CA THR A 332 0.71 -12.44 -8.84
C THR A 332 2.21 -12.75 -8.86
N ILE A 333 3.06 -11.74 -8.67
CA ILE A 333 4.52 -11.88 -8.69
C ILE A 333 5.05 -12.29 -7.31
N GLU A 334 4.51 -11.70 -6.23
CA GLU A 334 4.81 -12.12 -4.86
C GLU A 334 4.53 -13.61 -4.63
N SER A 335 3.55 -14.16 -5.35
CA SER A 335 3.21 -15.59 -5.33
C SER A 335 3.94 -16.44 -6.38
N GLY A 336 4.27 -15.87 -7.55
CA GLY A 336 5.04 -16.52 -8.61
C GLY A 336 6.53 -16.70 -8.32
N GLY A 337 7.06 -16.08 -7.26
CA GLY A 337 8.36 -16.36 -6.69
C GLY A 337 9.53 -16.14 -7.65
N THR A 338 9.98 -14.89 -7.80
CA THR A 338 11.41 -14.69 -8.08
C THR A 338 12.16 -15.19 -6.84
N LYS A 339 13.20 -16.04 -7.00
CA LYS A 339 13.94 -16.67 -5.88
C LYS A 339 14.50 -15.67 -4.85
N HIS A 340 14.49 -14.37 -5.17
CA HIS A 340 15.04 -13.28 -4.39
C HIS A 340 13.99 -12.41 -3.66
N SER A 341 12.68 -12.57 -3.91
CA SER A 341 11.65 -11.83 -3.18
C SER A 341 11.41 -12.44 -1.80
N HIS A 342 11.88 -11.79 -0.74
CA HIS A 342 11.67 -12.25 0.64
C HIS A 342 10.17 -12.32 0.99
N LYS A 343 9.76 -13.48 1.51
CA LYS A 343 8.38 -13.81 1.92
C LYS A 343 7.89 -12.90 3.04
N ILE A 344 7.18 -11.83 2.71
CA ILE A 344 6.47 -11.00 3.70
C ILE A 344 5.03 -10.78 3.24
N LYS A 345 4.17 -11.74 3.57
CA LYS A 345 2.74 -11.59 3.98
C LYS A 345 2.10 -12.97 4.09
N THR A 346 2.00 -13.47 5.32
CA THR A 346 1.09 -14.57 5.66
C THR A 346 -0.34 -14.03 5.54
N HIS A 347 -1.09 -14.46 4.51
CA HIS A 347 -2.55 -14.72 4.50
C HIS A 347 -3.14 -14.81 3.07
N HIS A 348 -2.36 -14.52 2.00
CA HIS A 348 -2.78 -14.74 0.61
C HIS A 348 -1.64 -15.22 -0.32
N ASN A 349 -0.77 -16.12 0.16
CA ASN A 349 0.12 -16.81 -0.79
C ASN A 349 -0.73 -17.70 -1.69
N ARG A 350 -0.54 -17.66 -3.03
CA ARG A 350 -1.11 -18.67 -3.93
C ARG A 350 -0.60 -20.03 -3.48
N VAL A 351 -1.44 -20.75 -2.74
CA VAL A 351 -1.18 -22.13 -2.37
C VAL A 351 -1.16 -22.92 -3.69
N PRO A 352 -0.30 -23.95 -3.87
CA PRO A 352 -0.27 -24.77 -5.09
C PRO A 352 -1.65 -25.29 -5.54
N GLN A 353 -2.58 -25.42 -4.59
CA GLN A 353 -3.98 -25.73 -4.83
C GLN A 353 -4.72 -24.65 -5.64
N ILE A 354 -4.51 -23.37 -5.34
CA ILE A 354 -5.11 -22.24 -6.07
C ILE A 354 -4.53 -22.15 -7.48
N GLU A 355 -3.22 -22.31 -7.63
CA GLU A 355 -2.58 -22.32 -8.96
C GLU A 355 -3.12 -23.45 -9.84
N LYS A 356 -3.30 -24.65 -9.26
CA LYS A 356 -3.92 -25.76 -9.95
C LYS A 356 -5.35 -25.44 -10.39
N LEU A 357 -6.16 -24.79 -9.55
CA LEU A 357 -7.51 -24.37 -9.91
C LEU A 357 -7.53 -23.30 -11.01
N ILE A 358 -6.56 -22.38 -11.03
CA ILE A 358 -6.37 -21.41 -12.10
C ILE A 358 -6.02 -22.12 -13.41
N GLN A 359 -5.07 -23.06 -13.38
CA GLN A 359 -4.67 -23.86 -14.55
C GLN A 359 -5.81 -24.74 -15.07
N GLU A 360 -6.65 -25.27 -14.18
CA GLU A 360 -7.87 -26.01 -14.51
C GLU A 360 -9.01 -25.10 -15.04
N GLY A 361 -8.80 -23.77 -15.09
CA GLY A 361 -9.79 -22.80 -15.57
C GLY A 361 -10.97 -22.57 -14.63
N LYS A 362 -10.85 -22.96 -13.35
CA LYS A 362 -11.88 -22.81 -12.32
C LYS A 362 -11.88 -21.44 -11.65
N ILE A 363 -10.79 -20.69 -11.79
CA ILE A 363 -10.61 -19.35 -11.22
C ILE A 363 -10.37 -18.33 -12.33
N ILE A 364 -11.01 -17.16 -12.23
CA ILE A 364 -10.87 -16.03 -13.15
C ILE A 364 -10.38 -14.79 -12.39
N GLU A 365 -9.23 -14.25 -12.79
CA GLU A 365 -8.64 -13.04 -12.19
C GLU A 365 -8.59 -11.93 -13.26
N PRO A 366 -9.67 -11.13 -13.42
CA PRO A 366 -9.84 -10.23 -14.57
C PRO A 366 -8.94 -8.97 -14.51
N ILE A 367 -8.35 -8.68 -13.35
CA ILE A 367 -7.51 -7.48 -13.13
C ILE A 367 -6.09 -7.84 -12.67
N ALA A 368 -5.68 -9.11 -12.86
CA ALA A 368 -4.38 -9.64 -12.46
C ALA A 368 -3.20 -8.91 -13.10
N ASP A 369 -3.40 -8.27 -14.25
CA ASP A 369 -2.35 -7.54 -14.97
C ASP A 369 -2.21 -6.08 -14.52
N LEU A 370 -3.04 -5.58 -13.59
CA LEU A 370 -3.10 -4.15 -13.23
C LEU A 370 -2.42 -3.81 -11.91
N TYR A 371 -1.87 -2.59 -11.83
CA TYR A 371 -1.49 -1.94 -10.58
C TYR A 371 -2.69 -1.23 -9.91
N LYS A 372 -2.54 -0.87 -8.63
CA LYS A 372 -3.64 -0.30 -7.82
C LYS A 372 -4.24 0.99 -8.38
N ASP A 373 -3.40 1.86 -8.91
CA ASP A 373 -3.78 3.10 -9.59
C ASP A 373 -4.51 2.83 -10.92
N GLU A 374 -4.07 1.82 -11.66
CA GLU A 374 -4.72 1.36 -12.89
C GLU A 374 -6.10 0.75 -12.62
N VAL A 375 -6.25 0.00 -11.51
CA VAL A 375 -7.55 -0.52 -11.06
C VAL A 375 -8.51 0.61 -10.71
N ARG A 376 -8.03 1.69 -10.09
CA ARG A 376 -8.85 2.88 -9.81
C ARG A 376 -9.33 3.54 -11.10
N GLU A 377 -8.43 3.72 -12.07
CA GLU A 377 -8.78 4.27 -13.38
C GLU A 377 -9.77 3.38 -14.14
N LEU A 378 -9.59 2.06 -14.08
CA LEU A 378 -10.54 1.11 -14.64
C LEU A 378 -11.91 1.24 -13.96
N GLY A 379 -11.94 1.43 -12.64
CA GLY A 379 -13.16 1.72 -11.89
C GLY A 379 -13.90 2.95 -12.40
N ARG A 380 -13.19 4.04 -12.73
CA ARG A 380 -13.78 5.26 -13.32
C ARG A 380 -14.43 4.95 -14.66
N LEU A 381 -13.72 4.23 -15.53
CA LEU A 381 -14.23 3.82 -16.84
C LEU A 381 -15.42 2.85 -16.77
N LEU A 382 -15.53 2.08 -15.69
CA LEU A 382 -16.67 1.20 -15.40
C LEU A 382 -17.84 1.94 -14.73
N GLY A 383 -17.70 3.24 -14.44
CA GLY A 383 -18.76 4.09 -13.91
C GLY A 383 -18.87 4.13 -12.39
N LEU A 384 -17.87 3.61 -11.66
CA LEU A 384 -17.85 3.77 -10.20
C LEU A 384 -17.66 5.25 -9.82
N PRO A 385 -18.34 5.74 -8.78
CA PRO A 385 -18.19 7.13 -8.35
C PRO A 385 -16.81 7.37 -7.74
N GLU A 386 -16.26 8.57 -7.95
CA GLU A 386 -14.93 8.97 -7.50
C GLU A 386 -14.72 8.72 -5.99
N ARG A 387 -15.76 9.01 -5.19
CA ARG A 387 -15.74 8.79 -3.73
C ARG A 387 -15.50 7.34 -3.35
N TRP A 388 -15.98 6.38 -4.15
CA TRP A 388 -15.77 4.95 -3.90
C TRP A 388 -14.38 4.50 -4.36
N ILE A 389 -13.85 5.10 -5.42
CA ILE A 389 -12.55 4.77 -6.01
C ILE A 389 -11.39 5.26 -5.12
N GLU A 390 -11.51 6.49 -4.61
CA GLU A 390 -10.51 7.14 -3.76
C GLU A 390 -10.72 6.87 -2.27
N ARG A 391 -11.56 5.88 -1.93
CA ARG A 391 -11.76 5.49 -0.53
C ARG A 391 -10.46 4.95 0.09
N HIS A 392 -10.26 5.25 1.37
CA HIS A 392 -9.17 4.63 2.13
C HIS A 392 -9.35 3.12 2.24
N PRO A 393 -8.25 2.34 2.24
CA PRO A 393 -8.27 0.92 2.53
C PRO A 393 -9.06 0.58 3.79
N PHE A 394 -9.74 -0.56 3.77
CA PHE A 394 -10.42 -1.12 4.94
C PHE A 394 -9.82 -2.50 5.24
N PRO A 395 -9.48 -2.80 6.51
CA PRO A 395 -9.00 -4.13 6.86
C PRO A 395 -10.11 -5.17 6.66
N GLY A 396 -9.73 -6.40 6.31
CA GLY A 396 -10.68 -7.52 6.16
C GLY A 396 -11.55 -7.77 7.41
N PRO A 397 -10.98 -7.76 8.63
CA PRO A 397 -11.75 -7.82 9.87
C PRO A 397 -12.61 -6.57 10.18
N GLY A 398 -12.53 -5.53 9.36
CA GLY A 398 -13.29 -4.30 9.50
C GLY A 398 -13.09 -3.61 10.85
N LEU A 399 -14.20 -3.24 11.50
CA LEU A 399 -14.19 -2.54 12.79
C LEU A 399 -13.69 -3.38 13.96
N VAL A 400 -13.58 -4.72 13.83
CA VAL A 400 -13.07 -5.61 14.90
C VAL A 400 -11.68 -5.19 15.39
N VAL A 401 -10.86 -4.67 14.48
CA VAL A 401 -9.47 -4.25 14.75
C VAL A 401 -9.33 -2.75 14.99
N ARG A 402 -10.47 -2.07 15.12
CA ARG A 402 -10.58 -0.64 15.45
C ARG A 402 -11.36 -0.42 16.74
N MET A 403 -11.57 -1.49 17.50
CA MET A 403 -12.22 -1.46 18.81
C MET A 403 -11.30 -2.19 19.79
N ILE A 404 -10.73 -1.44 20.72
CA ILE A 404 -9.92 -2.02 21.80
C ILE A 404 -10.86 -2.71 22.79
N ALA A 405 -11.31 -3.91 22.40
CA ALA A 405 -12.18 -4.76 23.19
C ALA A 405 -11.51 -5.06 24.54
N SER A 406 -12.28 -4.92 25.62
CA SER A 406 -11.75 -4.83 26.96
C SER A 406 -12.75 -5.33 28.00
N PRO A 407 -12.34 -6.23 28.92
CA PRO A 407 -13.19 -6.70 30.02
C PRO A 407 -13.40 -5.58 31.05
N GLU A 408 -14.11 -5.86 32.14
CA GLU A 408 -14.28 -4.88 33.24
C GLU A 408 -12.97 -4.58 33.98
N THR A 409 -12.03 -5.54 33.96
CA THR A 409 -10.73 -5.40 34.61
C THR A 409 -9.74 -4.71 33.67
N LYS A 410 -9.26 -3.53 34.09
CA LYS A 410 -8.24 -2.81 33.33
C LYS A 410 -6.89 -3.53 33.34
N PRO A 411 -6.08 -3.43 32.26
CA PRO A 411 -4.70 -3.88 32.28
C PRO A 411 -3.89 -3.13 33.35
N PRO A 412 -2.81 -3.73 33.87
CA PRO A 412 -1.93 -3.08 34.84
C PRO A 412 -1.38 -1.79 34.22
N VAL A 413 -1.50 -0.67 34.93
CA VAL A 413 -0.90 0.59 34.50
C VAL A 413 0.48 0.67 35.14
N LEU A 414 1.53 0.66 34.32
CA LEU A 414 2.90 0.85 34.79
C LEU A 414 3.13 2.32 35.18
N ASP A 415 3.91 2.54 36.23
CA ASP A 415 4.33 3.87 36.64
C ASP A 415 5.49 4.33 35.75
N PHE A 416 5.23 5.35 34.95
CA PHE A 416 6.18 5.98 34.03
C PHE A 416 6.39 7.46 34.41
N SER A 417 6.26 7.80 35.69
CA SER A 417 6.54 9.15 36.21
C SER A 417 7.98 9.62 35.98
N ASP A 418 8.88 8.72 35.58
CA ASP A 418 10.29 8.94 35.26
C ASP A 418 10.57 9.33 33.80
N LEU A 419 9.55 9.52 32.94
CA LEU A 419 9.72 9.81 31.51
C LEU A 419 10.51 11.10 31.18
N GLY A 420 10.89 11.92 32.17
CA GLY A 420 11.92 12.95 31.99
C GLY A 420 11.53 14.17 31.13
N LEU A 421 10.26 14.31 30.71
CA LEU A 421 9.80 15.37 29.79
C LEU A 421 9.56 16.75 30.46
N SER A 422 10.12 16.96 31.64
CA SER A 422 9.87 18.14 32.51
C SER A 422 10.26 19.47 31.87
N GLN A 423 11.02 19.47 30.77
CA GLN A 423 11.49 20.68 30.10
C GLN A 423 10.49 21.30 29.11
N LYS A 424 9.39 20.62 28.73
CA LYS A 424 8.52 21.04 27.59
C LYS A 424 7.07 21.47 27.94
N LYS A 425 6.70 21.69 29.21
CA LYS A 425 5.28 21.85 29.67
C LYS A 425 4.36 20.67 29.29
N ALA A 426 4.95 19.58 28.80
CA ALA A 426 4.26 18.36 28.42
C ALA A 426 3.90 17.57 29.68
N GLU A 427 2.62 17.29 29.86
CA GLU A 427 2.12 16.31 30.82
C GLU A 427 1.94 14.98 30.10
N VAL A 428 2.40 13.89 30.71
CA VAL A 428 2.23 12.54 30.18
C VAL A 428 1.45 11.70 31.17
N LYS A 429 0.43 11.01 30.68
CA LYS A 429 -0.27 9.95 31.40
C LYS A 429 -0.25 8.67 30.58
N ILE A 430 -0.57 7.56 31.22
CA ILE A 430 -0.57 6.24 30.58
C ILE A 430 -2.00 5.76 30.58
N LEU A 431 -2.50 5.45 29.38
CA LEU A 431 -3.84 4.93 29.22
C LEU A 431 -3.87 3.47 29.69
N PRO A 432 -4.92 3.04 30.42
CA PRO A 432 -5.08 1.66 30.85
C PRO A 432 -5.56 0.77 29.68
N ILE A 433 -4.79 0.75 28.59
CA ILE A 433 -5.02 -0.05 27.39
C ILE A 433 -3.70 -0.58 26.86
N LEU A 434 -3.79 -1.63 26.05
CA LEU A 434 -2.69 -2.15 25.25
C LEU A 434 -3.03 -1.95 23.78
N SER A 435 -2.02 -1.67 22.95
CA SER A 435 -2.18 -1.60 21.51
C SER A 435 -1.02 -2.27 20.80
N VAL A 436 -1.31 -2.82 19.62
CA VAL A 436 -0.32 -3.48 18.78
C VAL A 436 0.75 -2.49 18.30
N GLY A 437 1.99 -2.96 18.28
CA GLY A 437 3.17 -2.31 17.72
C GLY A 437 4.07 -3.34 17.03
N VAL A 438 5.13 -2.85 16.39
CA VAL A 438 6.20 -3.66 15.81
C VAL A 438 7.52 -3.16 16.36
N GLN A 439 8.21 -4.03 17.11
CA GLN A 439 9.52 -3.76 17.67
C GLN A 439 10.50 -4.80 17.15
N GLY A 440 11.51 -4.36 16.40
CA GLY A 440 12.32 -5.28 15.59
C GLY A 440 11.44 -5.99 14.56
N ASP A 441 11.54 -7.31 14.50
CA ASP A 441 10.80 -8.16 13.54
C ASP A 441 9.52 -8.79 14.14
N GLN A 442 9.13 -8.43 15.36
CA GLN A 442 8.01 -9.06 16.07
C GLN A 442 6.90 -8.07 16.41
N ARG A 443 5.66 -8.57 16.39
CA ARG A 443 4.51 -7.86 16.96
C ARG A 443 4.62 -7.82 18.48
N SER A 444 4.32 -6.67 19.06
CA SER A 444 4.20 -6.48 20.51
C SER A 444 2.83 -5.89 20.85
N TYR A 445 2.33 -6.16 22.05
CA TYR A 445 1.17 -5.48 22.62
C TYR A 445 1.60 -4.78 23.90
N ALA A 446 1.62 -3.45 23.88
CA ALA A 446 2.22 -2.64 24.93
C ALA A 446 1.38 -1.37 25.18
N HIS A 447 1.76 -0.58 26.19
CA HIS A 447 0.98 0.56 26.65
C HIS A 447 0.92 1.71 25.64
N CYS A 448 -0.06 2.58 25.87
CA CYS A 448 -0.21 3.84 25.17
C CYS A 448 -0.02 5.01 26.14
N ALA A 449 0.90 5.92 25.81
CA ALA A 449 1.07 7.18 26.50
C ALA A 449 0.19 8.26 25.85
N VAL A 450 -0.34 9.17 26.67
CA VAL A 450 -1.14 10.33 26.23
C VAL A 450 -0.49 11.62 26.70
N LEU A 451 -0.28 12.54 25.76
CA LEU A 451 0.20 13.90 25.94
C LEU A 451 -0.98 14.88 26.05
N ASN A 452 -0.83 15.91 26.88
CA ASN A 452 -1.71 17.07 26.83
C ASN A 452 -1.46 17.89 25.54
N ASP A 453 -2.37 18.80 25.22
CA ASP A 453 -2.27 19.69 24.05
C ASP A 453 -1.39 20.91 24.33
N PHE A 454 -0.12 20.70 24.71
CA PHE A 454 0.78 21.74 25.23
C PHE A 454 1.38 22.67 24.15
N THR A 455 1.29 22.30 22.87
CA THR A 455 1.87 23.04 21.74
C THR A 455 0.99 22.90 20.50
N THR A 456 1.14 23.84 19.56
CA THR A 456 0.55 23.74 18.22
C THR A 456 1.57 23.31 17.17
N ASN A 457 2.84 23.16 17.55
CA ASN A 457 3.93 22.76 16.69
C ASN A 457 3.99 21.22 16.61
N TRP A 458 3.66 20.67 15.45
CA TRP A 458 3.68 19.22 15.21
C TRP A 458 5.05 18.59 15.44
N LYS A 459 6.14 19.30 15.13
CA LYS A 459 7.50 18.82 15.34
C LYS A 459 7.82 18.60 16.82
N GLU A 460 7.33 19.47 17.70
CA GLU A 460 7.53 19.32 19.15
C GLU A 460 6.77 18.10 19.71
N LEU A 461 5.57 17.83 19.18
CA LEU A 461 4.78 16.64 19.52
C LEU A 461 5.45 15.36 19.01
N ASP A 462 5.96 15.39 17.77
CA ASP A 462 6.71 14.29 17.16
C ASP A 462 7.96 13.94 17.99
N GLU A 463 8.81 14.93 18.27
CA GLU A 463 10.03 14.74 19.08
C GLU A 463 9.71 14.07 20.42
N CYS A 464 8.65 14.51 21.10
CA CYS A 464 8.21 13.90 22.35
C CYS A 464 7.71 12.46 22.16
N ALA A 465 6.94 12.19 21.10
CA ALA A 465 6.45 10.84 20.80
C ALA A 465 7.59 9.87 20.51
N VAL A 466 8.59 10.29 19.73
CA VAL A 466 9.79 9.52 19.42
C VAL A 466 10.65 9.30 20.66
N GLU A 467 10.81 10.31 21.52
CA GLU A 467 11.57 10.19 22.76
C GLU A 467 10.95 9.15 23.71
N ILE A 468 9.64 9.22 23.95
CA ILE A 468 8.93 8.30 24.84
C ILE A 468 9.05 6.85 24.34
N THR A 469 8.79 6.64 23.04
CA THR A 469 8.79 5.29 22.46
C THR A 469 10.18 4.66 22.39
N ASN A 470 11.24 5.48 22.23
CA ASN A 470 12.62 5.00 22.30
C ASN A 470 13.08 4.75 23.74
N PHE A 471 12.57 5.51 24.71
CA PHE A 471 12.97 5.39 26.11
C PHE A 471 12.36 4.17 26.81
N LYS A 472 11.09 3.83 26.53
CA LYS A 472 10.38 2.68 27.13
C LYS A 472 9.82 1.76 26.06
N LYS A 473 10.38 0.56 25.95
CA LYS A 473 9.90 -0.49 25.03
C LYS A 473 8.50 -1.00 25.39
N GLU A 474 8.06 -0.76 26.61
CA GLU A 474 6.73 -1.07 27.10
C GLU A 474 5.66 -0.07 26.60
N ILE A 475 6.04 0.93 25.79
CA ILE A 475 5.13 1.89 25.15
C ILE A 475 5.19 1.70 23.63
N ASN A 476 4.08 1.28 23.05
CA ASN A 476 3.95 1.12 21.60
C ASN A 476 3.41 2.36 20.91
N ARG A 477 2.67 3.20 21.64
CA ARG A 477 1.98 4.36 21.07
C ARG A 477 2.07 5.58 21.95
N VAL A 478 2.17 6.72 21.30
CA VAL A 478 2.01 8.03 21.91
C VAL A 478 0.90 8.76 21.15
N VAL A 479 -0.10 9.19 21.89
CA VAL A 479 -1.19 10.03 21.39
C VAL A 479 -1.17 11.37 22.11
N PHE A 480 -1.83 12.38 21.58
CA PHE A 480 -2.16 13.58 22.36
C PHE A 480 -3.67 13.80 22.41
N ALA A 481 -4.14 14.58 23.38
CA ALA A 481 -5.56 14.88 23.59
C ALA A 481 -5.90 16.32 23.17
N PRO A 482 -6.38 16.56 21.93
CA PRO A 482 -6.64 17.91 21.43
C PRO A 482 -7.62 18.68 22.32
N GLY A 483 -7.28 19.93 22.63
CA GLY A 483 -8.09 20.81 23.50
C GLY A 483 -7.91 20.57 25.00
N ILE A 484 -7.17 19.54 25.44
CA ILE A 484 -6.89 19.29 26.87
C ILE A 484 -5.52 19.85 27.23
N GLN A 485 -5.49 21.06 27.80
CA GLN A 485 -4.24 21.73 28.18
C GLN A 485 -3.57 21.13 29.42
N THR A 486 -4.34 20.60 30.37
CA THR A 486 -3.85 19.92 31.58
C THR A 486 -4.80 18.80 31.94
N PHE A 487 -4.28 17.69 32.48
CA PHE A 487 -5.11 16.56 32.82
C PHE A 487 -5.71 16.69 34.22
N SER A 488 -6.91 17.26 34.29
CA SER A 488 -7.71 17.23 35.52
C SER A 488 -8.33 15.83 35.75
N GLY A 489 -8.00 15.19 36.88
CA GLY A 489 -8.56 13.89 37.25
C GLY A 489 -7.94 12.66 36.57
N ALA A 490 -8.52 11.49 36.85
CA ALA A 490 -8.13 10.21 36.26
C ALA A 490 -9.03 9.87 35.08
N PHE A 491 -8.50 9.12 34.12
CA PHE A 491 -9.32 8.56 33.06
C PHE A 491 -10.24 7.47 33.60
N HIS A 492 -11.47 7.42 33.08
CA HIS A 492 -12.46 6.40 33.40
C HIS A 492 -12.35 5.24 32.42
N TYR A 493 -12.16 4.03 32.94
CA TYR A 493 -12.14 2.81 32.15
C TYR A 493 -13.55 2.18 32.11
N THR A 494 -14.03 1.85 30.93
CA THR A 494 -15.37 1.28 30.68
C THR A 494 -15.21 0.02 29.84
N LYS A 495 -15.87 -1.08 30.21
CA LYS A 495 -15.91 -2.31 29.42
C LYS A 495 -16.33 -2.00 27.97
N LEU A 496 -15.64 -2.62 27.00
CA LEU A 496 -15.90 -2.47 25.58
C LEU A 496 -15.96 -3.86 24.95
N THR A 497 -17.08 -4.20 24.33
CA THR A 497 -17.32 -5.52 23.71
C THR A 497 -17.49 -5.39 22.20
N LEU A 498 -17.27 -6.48 21.47
CA LEU A 498 -17.45 -6.51 20.01
C LEU A 498 -18.89 -6.88 19.65
N ASP A 499 -19.79 -5.95 19.94
CA ASP A 499 -21.22 -6.11 19.68
C ASP A 499 -21.73 -5.02 18.73
N LYS A 500 -23.04 -5.05 18.47
CA LYS A 500 -23.71 -4.08 17.62
C LYS A 500 -23.67 -2.67 18.21
N GLU A 501 -23.84 -2.52 19.52
CA GLU A 501 -23.94 -1.22 20.18
C GLU A 501 -22.62 -0.44 20.06
N HIS A 502 -21.50 -1.06 20.43
CA HIS A 502 -20.18 -0.45 20.31
C HIS A 502 -19.77 -0.24 18.85
N SER A 503 -20.14 -1.18 17.96
CA SER A 503 -19.93 -1.02 16.52
C SER A 503 -20.68 0.20 15.98
N ASP A 504 -21.90 0.45 16.43
CA ASP A 504 -22.70 1.61 16.00
C ASP A 504 -22.10 2.93 16.51
N ILE A 505 -21.59 2.99 17.74
CA ILE A 505 -20.84 4.15 18.25
C ILE A 505 -19.65 4.46 17.35
N LEU A 506 -18.84 3.43 17.04
CA LEU A 506 -17.66 3.61 16.20
C LEU A 506 -18.04 3.98 14.75
N ARG A 507 -19.11 3.42 14.19
CA ARG A 507 -19.63 3.78 12.86
C ARG A 507 -20.01 5.24 12.76
N GLU A 508 -20.67 5.80 13.77
CA GLU A 508 -21.01 7.22 13.81
C GLU A 508 -19.75 8.09 13.88
N ALA A 509 -18.80 7.75 14.76
CA ALA A 509 -17.53 8.46 14.87
C ALA A 509 -16.73 8.43 13.57
N ASP A 510 -16.55 7.25 12.97
CA ASP A 510 -15.86 7.06 11.68
C ASP A 510 -16.55 7.82 10.56
N SER A 511 -17.89 7.83 10.51
CA SER A 511 -18.66 8.56 9.52
C SER A 511 -18.49 10.08 9.62
N ILE A 512 -18.42 10.64 10.84
CA ILE A 512 -18.16 12.07 11.05
C ILE A 512 -16.78 12.44 10.53
N VAL A 513 -15.76 11.68 10.93
CA VAL A 513 -14.37 11.92 10.52
C VAL A 513 -14.25 11.87 9.01
N ASN A 514 -14.68 10.78 8.37
CA ASN A 514 -14.58 10.62 6.92
C ASN A 514 -15.30 11.74 6.17
N ARG A 515 -16.52 12.12 6.60
CA ARG A 515 -17.26 13.22 5.98
C ARG A 515 -16.45 14.53 6.02
N ILE A 516 -15.85 14.89 7.16
CA ILE A 516 -15.04 16.10 7.29
C ILE A 516 -13.79 16.01 6.38
N LEU A 517 -13.12 14.86 6.30
CA LEU A 517 -11.96 14.70 5.40
C LEU A 517 -12.30 14.97 3.92
N TYR A 518 -13.51 14.57 3.48
CA TYR A 518 -13.99 14.87 2.14
C TYR A 518 -14.39 16.34 1.97
N GLU A 519 -15.11 16.92 2.93
CA GLU A 519 -15.52 18.34 2.89
C GLU A 519 -14.31 19.28 2.86
N GLU A 520 -13.24 18.94 3.58
CA GLU A 520 -11.99 19.71 3.62
C GLU A 520 -11.00 19.31 2.50
N SER A 521 -11.37 18.37 1.63
CA SER A 521 -10.53 17.89 0.51
C SER A 521 -9.15 17.35 0.90
N ILE A 522 -8.99 16.83 2.13
CA ILE A 522 -7.72 16.25 2.61
C ILE A 522 -7.68 14.72 2.57
N HIS A 523 -8.78 14.07 2.17
CA HIS A 523 -8.87 12.60 2.11
C HIS A 523 -7.81 11.95 1.20
N THR A 524 -7.41 12.58 0.09
CA THR A 524 -6.37 12.06 -0.80
C THR A 524 -4.95 12.28 -0.27
N SER A 525 -4.77 13.26 0.62
CA SER A 525 -3.49 13.56 1.26
C SER A 525 -3.15 12.57 2.37
N ILE A 526 -4.17 11.95 2.97
CA ILE A 526 -4.04 10.92 3.99
C ILE A 526 -4.11 9.56 3.30
N TRP A 527 -3.11 8.70 3.53
CA TRP A 527 -3.09 7.36 2.94
C TRP A 527 -4.15 6.46 3.56
N GLN A 528 -4.31 6.52 4.89
CA GLN A 528 -5.39 5.86 5.61
C GLN A 528 -5.71 6.60 6.92
N MET A 529 -6.99 6.64 7.31
CA MET A 529 -7.46 7.21 8.58
C MET A 529 -8.24 6.15 9.39
N PRO A 530 -7.60 5.27 10.18
CA PRO A 530 -8.33 4.51 11.18
C PRO A 530 -8.90 5.46 12.25
N VAL A 531 -10.17 5.23 12.57
CA VAL A 531 -10.86 5.79 13.72
C VAL A 531 -11.07 4.62 14.68
N VAL A 532 -10.63 4.78 15.92
CA VAL A 532 -10.54 3.66 16.88
C VAL A 532 -11.34 3.99 18.14
N LEU A 533 -12.22 3.09 18.55
CA LEU A 533 -12.93 3.19 19.83
C LEU A 533 -12.09 2.58 20.94
N VAL A 534 -11.87 3.33 22.01
CA VAL A 534 -11.09 2.88 23.18
C VAL A 534 -11.93 2.88 24.45
N PRO A 535 -11.69 1.94 25.39
CA PRO A 535 -12.43 1.76 26.64
C PRO A 535 -12.11 2.83 27.69
N VAL A 536 -11.76 4.05 27.27
CA VAL A 536 -11.24 5.11 28.14
C VAL A 536 -11.89 6.45 27.82
N GLY A 537 -12.55 7.07 28.80
CA GLY A 537 -13.19 8.37 28.67
C GLY A 537 -12.88 9.33 29.84
N LEU A 538 -13.38 10.56 29.75
CA LEU A 538 -13.33 11.56 30.81
C LEU A 538 -14.52 11.47 31.79
N ARG A 539 -15.54 10.67 31.48
CA ARG A 539 -16.72 10.45 32.32
C ARG A 539 -16.98 8.95 32.51
N ALA A 540 -17.65 8.57 33.60
CA ALA A 540 -18.11 7.19 33.78
C ALA A 540 -19.03 6.76 32.62
N ASN A 541 -18.94 5.50 32.20
CA ASN A 541 -19.73 4.92 31.10
C ASN A 541 -19.60 5.69 29.79
N SER A 542 -18.41 6.21 29.50
CA SER A 542 -18.09 6.86 28.23
C SER A 542 -16.77 6.33 27.68
N TYR A 543 -16.57 6.56 26.38
CA TYR A 543 -15.46 6.04 25.59
C TYR A 543 -14.63 7.17 25.00
N GLY A 544 -13.47 6.79 24.48
CA GLY A 544 -12.57 7.66 23.74
C GLY A 544 -12.54 7.26 22.27
N VAL A 545 -12.25 8.22 21.41
CA VAL A 545 -11.97 8.00 19.99
C VAL A 545 -10.54 8.40 19.71
N VAL A 546 -9.76 7.50 19.11
CA VAL A 546 -8.44 7.81 18.57
C VAL A 546 -8.54 8.04 17.07
N LEU A 547 -7.99 9.17 16.63
CA LEU A 547 -7.77 9.53 15.24
C LEU A 547 -6.36 9.08 14.84
N ARG A 548 -6.24 8.25 13.79
CA ARG A 548 -4.96 7.70 13.33
C ARG A 548 -4.67 8.05 11.87
N PRO A 549 -4.49 9.32 11.50
CA PRO A 549 -4.16 9.63 10.11
C PRO A 549 -2.70 9.24 9.84
N VAL A 550 -2.49 8.43 8.81
CA VAL A 550 -1.15 8.03 8.37
C VAL A 550 -0.90 8.48 6.93
N GLU A 551 0.33 8.89 6.68
CA GLU A 551 0.88 9.09 5.36
C GLU A 551 1.97 8.03 5.12
N SER A 552 2.00 7.47 3.92
CA SER A 552 2.96 6.45 3.56
C SER A 552 3.23 6.50 2.07
N THR A 553 4.51 6.36 1.70
CA THR A 553 4.94 6.19 0.31
C THR A 553 4.95 4.73 -0.12
N GLU A 554 5.16 3.77 0.80
CA GLU A 554 5.47 2.36 0.49
C GLU A 554 4.78 1.32 1.40
N ALA A 555 3.80 1.69 2.24
CA ALA A 555 3.06 0.86 3.21
C ALA A 555 3.88 0.11 4.30
N MET A 556 5.18 -0.12 4.07
CA MET A 556 6.14 -0.74 4.98
C MET A 556 6.45 0.19 6.16
N THR A 557 6.73 1.45 5.88
CA THR A 557 6.87 2.55 6.84
C THR A 557 5.74 3.56 6.66
N ALA A 558 5.31 4.18 7.74
CA ALA A 558 4.25 5.19 7.69
C ALA A 558 4.49 6.25 8.77
N ASN A 559 4.32 7.51 8.41
CA ASN A 559 4.34 8.61 9.35
C ASN A 559 2.93 8.96 9.79
N PHE A 560 2.79 9.53 10.98
CA PHE A 560 1.54 10.20 11.31
C PHE A 560 1.40 11.43 10.41
N TYR A 561 0.18 11.74 10.00
CA TYR A 561 -0.09 12.94 9.20
C TYR A 561 -0.17 14.17 10.11
N GLU A 562 0.39 15.30 9.70
CA GLU A 562 0.26 16.57 10.41
C GLU A 562 -1.01 17.31 9.96
N MET A 563 -2.12 17.12 10.67
CA MET A 563 -3.40 17.71 10.29
C MET A 563 -3.46 19.21 10.59
N ASP A 564 -4.15 19.99 9.75
CA ASP A 564 -4.46 21.38 10.08
C ASP A 564 -5.26 21.44 11.40
N ARG A 565 -4.81 22.31 12.32
CA ARG A 565 -5.36 22.39 13.67
C ARG A 565 -6.84 22.77 13.69
N LYS A 566 -7.33 23.58 12.75
CA LYS A 566 -8.75 23.95 12.66
C LYS A 566 -9.61 22.77 12.22
N ILE A 567 -9.09 21.95 11.30
CA ILE A 567 -9.77 20.71 10.88
C ILE A 567 -9.84 19.75 12.07
N LEU A 568 -8.74 19.57 12.81
CA LEU A 568 -8.71 18.73 13.99
C LEU A 568 -9.65 19.21 15.10
N GLU A 569 -9.71 20.52 15.35
CA GLU A 569 -10.66 21.14 16.28
C GLU A 569 -12.11 20.89 15.87
N ARG A 570 -12.40 21.01 14.57
CA ARG A 570 -13.73 20.72 14.01
C ARG A 570 -14.12 19.26 14.23
N ILE A 571 -13.24 18.31 13.88
CA ILE A 571 -13.46 16.87 14.11
C ILE A 571 -13.71 16.61 15.59
N THR A 572 -12.85 17.15 16.46
CA THR A 572 -12.94 16.96 17.92
C THR A 572 -14.28 17.47 18.45
N LYS A 573 -14.71 18.66 18.03
CA LYS A 573 -15.99 19.24 18.45
C LYS A 573 -17.17 18.40 18.01
N GLU A 574 -17.20 17.93 16.76
CA GLU A 574 -18.32 17.12 16.24
C GLU A 574 -18.36 15.72 16.88
N LEU A 575 -17.21 15.11 17.18
CA LEU A 575 -17.15 13.82 17.89
C LEU A 575 -17.64 13.93 19.33
N LEU A 576 -17.29 14.99 20.05
CA LEU A 576 -17.71 15.21 21.44
C LEU A 576 -19.22 15.52 21.60
N VAL A 577 -19.95 15.74 20.49
CA VAL A 577 -21.42 15.82 20.50
C VAL A 577 -22.05 14.43 20.69
N LEU A 578 -21.36 13.34 20.31
CA LEU A 578 -21.85 11.99 20.54
C LEU A 578 -21.89 11.71 22.05
N PRO A 579 -23.06 11.35 22.63
CA PRO A 579 -23.21 11.29 24.09
C PRO A 579 -22.29 10.26 24.76
N GLN A 580 -21.95 9.19 24.04
CA GLN A 580 -21.07 8.11 24.50
C GLN A 580 -19.58 8.48 24.43
N ILE A 581 -19.19 9.49 23.64
CA ILE A 581 -17.80 9.89 23.49
C ILE A 581 -17.52 11.06 24.44
N SER A 582 -16.40 10.99 25.17
CA SER A 582 -15.98 12.08 26.05
C SER A 582 -14.50 12.43 25.94
N LEU A 583 -13.75 11.69 25.13
CA LEU A 583 -12.33 11.88 24.91
C LEU A 583 -12.03 11.71 23.41
N VAL A 584 -11.27 12.64 22.85
CA VAL A 584 -10.70 12.51 21.50
C VAL A 584 -9.18 12.53 21.65
N LEU A 585 -8.53 11.61 20.95
CA LEU A 585 -7.10 11.40 20.96
C LEU A 585 -6.59 11.40 19.51
N TYR A 586 -5.35 11.81 19.32
CA TYR A 586 -4.71 11.85 18.01
C TYR A 586 -3.37 11.13 18.09
N ASP A 587 -3.17 10.12 17.25
CA ASP A 587 -2.01 9.24 17.31
C ASP A 587 -0.81 9.80 16.55
N LEU A 588 0.26 10.09 17.30
CA LEU A 588 1.52 10.69 16.86
C LEU A 588 2.58 9.63 16.48
N THR A 589 2.25 8.34 16.59
CA THR A 589 3.26 7.29 16.51
C THR A 589 3.63 6.99 15.06
N HIS A 590 4.91 6.92 14.71
CA HIS A 590 5.34 6.39 13.41
C HIS A 590 5.22 4.86 13.35
N LYS A 591 5.28 4.28 12.15
CA LYS A 591 5.48 2.84 11.93
C LYS A 591 6.90 2.63 11.40
N PRO A 592 7.82 2.01 12.17
CA PRO A 592 7.71 1.58 13.59
C PRO A 592 7.78 2.76 14.60
N PRO A 593 7.46 2.56 15.90
CA PRO A 593 7.12 1.30 16.58
C PRO A 593 5.62 0.99 16.61
N GLY A 594 4.76 1.91 16.19
CA GLY A 594 3.33 1.64 16.04
C GLY A 594 3.02 0.81 14.81
N THR A 595 1.74 0.54 14.59
CA THR A 595 1.24 0.07 13.29
C THR A 595 0.10 0.98 12.80
N ILE A 596 -0.48 0.67 11.64
CA ILE A 596 -1.60 1.43 11.08
C ILE A 596 -2.87 1.22 11.93
N GLU A 597 -3.27 -0.03 12.16
CA GLU A 597 -4.43 -0.37 13.00
C GLU A 597 -4.04 -0.47 14.48
N TRP A 598 -5.02 -0.49 15.40
CA TRP A 598 -4.79 -0.44 16.86
C TRP A 598 -5.13 -1.76 17.59
N GLU A 599 -6.08 -2.49 17.00
CA GLU A 599 -6.66 -3.82 17.29
C GLU A 599 -7.57 -4.00 18.49
#